data_AF-A0A966AQ27-F1
#
_entry.id   AF-A0A966AQ27-F1
#
_cell.length_a   1.000
_cell.length_b   1.000
_cell.length_c   1.000
_cell.angle_alpha   90.00
_cell.angle_beta   90.00
_cell.angle_gamma   90.00
#
_symmetry.space_group_name_H-M   'P 1'
#
loop_
_entity.id
_entity.type
_entity.pdbx_description
1 polymer ?
#
loop_
_entity_poly.entity_id
_entity_poly.type
_entity_poly.pdbx_seq_one_letter_code
_entity_poly.pdbx_strand_id
1 'polypeptide(L)'
;MSGARCLPVTSTQVLFRREPRGLPVREDFDTVEAELPVVASGQFLVRGLYLSADPYMRILDFPAGCLCVLGKGNDRMLHQEVKT
;
A
#
# COMPACT_ATOMS: atom_id res chain seq x y z
N MET A 1 6.01 -10.18 -28.86
CA MET A 1 5.07 -9.08 -29.18
C MET A 1 4.67 -8.43 -27.86
N SER A 2 5.33 -7.34 -27.48
CA SER A 2 5.04 -6.66 -26.21
C SER A 2 3.83 -5.75 -26.40
N GLY A 3 2.68 -6.17 -25.84
CA GLY A 3 1.50 -5.33 -25.77
C GLY A 3 1.72 -4.25 -24.71
N ALA A 4 2.06 -3.03 -25.14
CA ALA A 4 2.12 -1.89 -24.25
C ALA A 4 0.72 -1.68 -23.64
N ARG A 5 0.58 -2.03 -22.36
CA ARG A 5 -0.66 -1.80 -21.61
C ARG A 5 -0.64 -0.36 -21.12
N CYS A 6 -1.72 0.39 -21.35
CA CYS A 6 -1.89 1.69 -20.72
C CYS A 6 -1.85 1.49 -19.19
N LEU A 7 -1.10 2.36 -18.50
CA LEU A 7 -1.07 2.33 -17.04
C LEU A 7 -2.45 2.75 -16.53
N PRO A 8 -3.02 2.05 -15.53
CA PRO A 8 -4.25 2.51 -14.90
C PRO A 8 -4.03 3.89 -14.29
N VAL A 9 -5.07 4.72 -14.22
CA VAL A 9 -4.98 6.07 -13.61
C VAL A 9 -5.32 6.05 -12.11
N THR A 10 -5.86 4.94 -11.62
CA THR A 10 -6.15 4.70 -10.19
C THR A 10 -5.48 3.43 -9.67
N SER A 11 -5.38 3.35 -8.35
CA SER A 11 -4.94 2.20 -7.58
C SER A 11 -5.98 1.87 -6.52
N THR A 12 -6.34 0.59 -6.44
CA THR A 12 -7.11 0.06 -5.31
C THR A 12 -6.22 0.02 -4.06
N GLN A 13 -6.74 0.51 -2.94
CA GLN A 13 -6.06 0.60 -1.66
C GLN A 13 -6.91 -0.06 -0.56
N VAL A 14 -6.26 -0.76 0.38
CA VAL A 14 -6.90 -1.33 1.58
C VAL A 14 -6.39 -0.58 2.80
N LEU A 15 -7.22 0.31 3.35
CA LEU A 15 -6.88 1.20 4.45
C LEU A 15 -7.39 0.66 5.78
N PHE A 16 -6.69 0.96 6.87
CA PHE A 16 -7.21 0.72 8.21
C PHE A 16 -8.29 1.76 8.51
N ARG A 17 -9.53 1.32 8.62
CA ARG A 17 -10.63 2.16 9.10
C ARG A 17 -10.46 2.47 10.59
N ARG A 18 -10.02 1.46 11.34
CA ARG A 18 -9.72 1.54 12.76
C ARG A 18 -8.67 0.48 13.10
N GLU A 19 -8.01 0.68 14.24
CA GLU A 19 -7.09 -0.32 14.77
C GLU A 19 -7.86 -1.60 15.17
N PRO A 20 -7.46 -2.78 14.66
CA PRO A 20 -8.08 -4.04 15.04
C PRO A 20 -7.91 -4.35 16.52
N ARG A 21 -9.02 -4.53 17.25
CA ARG A 21 -8.99 -5.02 18.64
C ARG A 21 -9.20 -6.53 18.66
N GLY A 22 -8.13 -7.28 18.93
CA GLY A 22 -8.17 -8.75 18.91
C GLY A 22 -7.84 -9.30 17.52
N LEU A 23 -8.68 -10.20 17.00
CA LEU A 23 -8.52 -10.70 15.62
C LEU A 23 -9.07 -9.68 14.62
N PRO A 24 -8.36 -9.41 13.50
CA PRO A 24 -8.86 -8.51 12.48
C PRO A 24 -10.18 -9.01 11.89
N VAL A 25 -11.15 -8.10 11.82
CA VAL A 25 -12.42 -8.33 11.12
C VAL A 25 -12.51 -7.43 9.90
N ARG A 26 -13.41 -7.76 8.98
CA ARG A 26 -13.57 -7.01 7.72
C ARG A 26 -13.82 -5.52 7.96
N GLU A 27 -14.56 -5.18 9.01
CA GLU A 27 -14.98 -3.83 9.36
C GLU A 27 -13.83 -2.96 9.90
N ASP A 28 -12.66 -3.54 10.14
CA ASP A 28 -11.45 -2.79 10.50
C ASP A 28 -10.78 -2.17 9.26
N PHE A 29 -11.26 -2.50 8.06
CA PHE A 29 -10.68 -2.13 6.78
C PHE A 29 -11.67 -1.42 5.86
N ASP A 30 -11.17 -0.48 5.06
CA ASP A 30 -11.89 0.11 3.92
C ASP A 30 -11.13 -0.18 2.62
N THR A 31 -11.84 -0.52 1.55
CA THR A 31 -11.26 -0.64 0.20
C THR A 31 -11.67 0.58 -0.63
N VAL A 32 -10.69 1.33 -1.13
CA VAL A 32 -10.91 2.58 -1.87
C VAL A 32 -10.15 2.58 -3.20
N GLU A 33 -10.68 3.31 -4.17
CA GLU A 33 -9.97 3.68 -5.40
C GLU A 33 -9.33 5.05 -5.20
N ALA A 34 -8.03 5.17 -5.49
CA ALA A 34 -7.28 6.41 -5.35
C ALA A 34 -6.50 6.72 -6.63
N GLU A 35 -6.36 7.99 -6.99
CA GLU A 35 -5.54 8.40 -8.13
C GLU A 35 -4.06 8.04 -7.91
N LEU A 36 -3.36 7.73 -9.01
CA LEU A 36 -1.92 7.50 -8.93
C LEU A 36 -1.18 8.79 -8.58
N PRO A 37 -0.25 8.76 -7.60
CA PRO A 37 0.52 9.95 -7.23
C PRO A 37 1.54 10.30 -8.32
N VAL A 38 1.91 11.58 -8.38
CA VAL A 38 3.05 12.04 -9.20
C VAL A 38 4.34 11.63 -8.52
N VAL A 39 5.23 10.96 -9.24
CA VAL A 39 6.51 10.48 -8.74
C VAL A 39 7.50 11.65 -8.67
N ALA A 40 8.04 11.94 -7.48
CA ALA A 40 9.08 12.94 -7.30
C ALA A 40 10.49 12.38 -7.60
N SER A 41 11.48 13.28 -7.68
CA SER A 41 12.88 12.87 -7.83
C SER A 41 13.32 11.90 -6.73
N GLY A 42 13.97 10.81 -7.10
CA GLY A 42 14.39 9.75 -6.17
C GLY A 42 13.29 8.77 -5.74
N GLN A 43 12.07 8.92 -6.27
CA GLN A 43 10.97 7.97 -6.06
C GLN A 43 10.74 7.12 -7.31
N PHE A 44 10.00 6.04 -7.16
CA PHE A 44 9.54 5.19 -8.25
C PHE A 44 8.13 4.69 -7.97
N LEU A 45 7.36 4.45 -9.04
CA LEU A 45 6.03 3.86 -8.96
C LEU A 45 6.11 2.36 -9.26
N VAL A 46 5.55 1.54 -8.37
CA VAL A 46 5.52 0.08 -8.53
C VAL A 46 4.09 -0.40 -8.69
N ARG A 47 3.88 -1.34 -9.61
CA ARG A 47 2.65 -2.13 -9.65
C ARG A 47 2.81 -3.35 -8.76
N GLY A 48 2.15 -3.36 -7.60
CA GLY A 48 2.09 -4.54 -6.73
C GLY A 48 1.44 -5.72 -7.48
N LEU A 49 2.18 -6.82 -7.64
CA LEU A 49 1.68 -8.04 -8.28
C LEU A 49 1.26 -9.08 -7.25
N TYR A 50 1.98 -9.13 -6.13
CA TYR A 50 1.77 -10.06 -5.02
C TYR A 50 2.01 -9.32 -3.71
N LEU A 51 1.27 -9.71 -2.69
CA LEU A 51 1.34 -9.15 -1.35
C LEU A 51 1.62 -10.28 -0.37
N SER A 52 2.56 -10.06 0.54
CA SER A 52 2.78 -10.98 1.66
C SER A 52 1.73 -10.73 2.74
N ALA A 53 1.31 -11.79 3.44
CA ALA A 53 0.41 -11.72 4.58
C ALA A 53 1.10 -12.39 5.77
N ASP A 54 1.91 -11.61 6.49
CA ASP A 54 2.80 -12.12 7.53
C ASP A 54 2.26 -11.84 8.94
N PRO A 55 2.47 -12.75 9.92
CA PRO A 55 2.00 -12.54 11.30
C PRO A 55 2.52 -11.26 11.95
N TYR A 56 3.70 -10.78 11.58
CA TYR A 56 4.30 -9.57 12.14
C TYR A 56 3.51 -8.31 11.80
N MET A 57 2.70 -8.32 10.74
CA MET A 57 1.86 -7.17 10.35
C MET A 57 0.86 -6.79 11.45
N ARG A 58 0.63 -7.69 12.42
CA ARG A 58 -0.22 -7.45 13.60
C ARG A 58 0.46 -6.62 14.71
N ILE A 59 1.79 -6.55 14.73
CA ILE A 59 2.57 -5.93 15.82
C ILE A 59 2.93 -4.47 15.48
N LEU A 60 2.76 -4.08 14.23
CA LEU A 60 3.03 -2.73 13.77
C LEU A 60 1.88 -1.81 14.19
N ASP A 61 2.21 -0.78 14.95
CA ASP A 61 1.27 0.25 15.38
C ASP A 61 0.89 1.12 14.18
N PHE A 62 -0.31 0.89 13.65
CA PHE A 62 -0.84 1.60 12.47
C PHE A 62 -1.98 2.52 12.90
N PRO A 63 -1.79 3.85 12.87
CA PRO A 63 -2.90 4.77 13.09
C PRO A 63 -3.95 4.63 11.98
N ALA A 64 -5.21 4.91 12.32
CA ALA A 64 -6.32 4.88 11.36
C ALA A 64 -6.01 5.74 10.11
N GLY A 65 -6.39 5.24 8.94
CA GLY A 65 -6.07 5.82 7.64
C GLY A 65 -4.74 5.37 7.03
N CYS A 66 -3.91 4.60 7.74
CA CYS A 66 -2.72 3.97 7.14
C CYS A 66 -3.11 2.83 6.18
N LEU A 67 -2.34 2.68 5.10
CA LEU A 67 -2.46 1.56 4.18
C LEU A 67 -2.00 0.26 4.86
N CYS A 68 -2.87 -0.75 4.87
CA CYS A 68 -2.62 -2.03 5.54
C CYS A 68 -1.56 -2.88 4.86
N VAL A 69 -1.37 -2.63 3.57
CA VAL A 69 -0.40 -3.29 2.72
C VAL A 69 0.63 -2.23 2.34
N LEU A 70 1.78 -2.26 3.01
CA LEU A 70 2.81 -1.21 2.96
C LEU A 70 3.05 -0.65 1.55
N GLY A 71 2.72 0.62 1.43
CA GLY A 71 2.89 1.52 0.29
C GLY A 71 2.34 2.87 0.70
N LYS A 72 2.92 3.50 1.73
CA LYS A 72 2.42 4.79 2.24
C LYS A 72 2.36 5.80 1.08
N GLY A 73 1.15 6.27 0.79
CA GLY A 73 0.92 7.44 -0.05
C GLY A 73 1.54 8.68 0.60
N ASN A 74 2.38 9.34 -0.19
CA ASN A 74 2.98 10.67 -0.06
C ASN A 74 3.22 11.25 1.35
N ASP A 75 4.47 11.17 1.81
CA ASP A 75 5.34 12.33 2.10
C ASP A 75 6.57 11.98 2.94
N ARG A 76 6.69 10.75 3.46
CA ARG A 76 7.95 10.28 4.06
C ARG A 76 8.20 8.79 3.80
N MET A 77 9.16 8.57 2.89
CA MET A 77 10.17 7.51 2.93
C MET A 77 9.70 6.05 2.82
N LEU A 78 10.04 5.43 1.69
CA LEU A 78 10.78 4.16 1.69
C LEU A 78 11.86 4.23 0.60
N HIS A 79 13.09 4.54 0.98
CA HIS A 79 14.25 4.03 0.27
C HIS A 79 14.18 2.50 0.42
N GLN A 80 13.59 1.80 -0.55
CA GLN A 80 13.83 0.37 -0.67
C GLN A 80 15.22 0.22 -1.29
N GLU A 81 16.20 0.02 -0.42
CA GLU A 81 17.53 -0.44 -0.82
C GLU A 81 17.37 -1.87 -1.36
N VAL A 82 17.50 -2.02 -2.69
CA VAL A 82 17.64 -3.34 -3.31
C VAL A 82 19.05 -3.81 -2.99
N LYS A 83 19.18 -4.65 -1.96
CA LYS A 83 20.43 -5.33 -1.66
C LYS A 83 20.52 -6.56 -2.57
N THR A 84 21.37 -6.48 -3.61
CA THR A 84 21.86 -7.63 -4.38
C THR A 84 22.55 -8.65 -3.49
#